data_AF-A0A7S0BMC6-F1
#
_entry.id   AF-A0A7S0BMC6-F1
#
_cell.length_a   1.000
_cell.length_b   1.000
_cell.length_c   1.000
_cell.angle_alpha   90.00
_cell.angle_beta   90.00
_cell.angle_gamma   90.00
#
_symmetry.space_group_name_H-M   'P 1'
#
loop_
_entity.id
_entity.type
_entity.pdbx_description
1 polymer ?
#
loop_
_entity_poly.entity_id
_entity_poly.type
_entity_poly.pdbx_seq_one_letter_code
_entity_poly.pdbx_strand_id
1 'polypeptide(L)'
;CCGESKEKTKVIDGRGFFVPSEGQIVITPGKWPGQESVGLVDSVQLREDKTSAIVDVIELKSVGGSLYARPRNLSKQKRRWYDVADVRSATATVVEKQDAYLVNDVNDGYPVIPQVDPVKRERFLEEYAE
;
A
#
# COMPACT_ATOMS: atom_id res chain seq x y z
N CYS A 1 10.10 -17.70 -26.63
CA CYS A 1 9.58 -18.01 -25.29
C CYS A 1 8.53 -16.98 -24.93
N CYS A 2 7.25 -17.27 -25.20
CA CYS A 2 6.15 -16.40 -24.82
C CYS A 2 5.88 -16.63 -23.33
N GLY A 3 6.08 -15.60 -22.50
CA GLY A 3 5.77 -15.65 -21.08
C GLY A 3 4.26 -15.69 -20.89
N GLU A 4 3.73 -16.87 -20.57
CA GLU A 4 2.36 -17.02 -20.08
C GLU A 4 2.20 -16.16 -18.83
N SER A 5 1.50 -15.04 -18.99
CA SER A 5 0.96 -14.29 -17.87
C SER A 5 -0.13 -15.18 -17.25
N LYS A 6 0.22 -15.98 -16.24
CA LYS A 6 -0.76 -16.72 -15.45
C LYS A 6 -1.74 -15.69 -14.89
N GLU A 7 -2.93 -15.59 -15.48
CA GLU A 7 -4.07 -14.95 -14.84
C GLU A 7 -4.27 -15.68 -13.51
N LYS A 8 -3.81 -15.07 -12.43
CA LYS A 8 -4.06 -15.57 -11.08
C LYS A 8 -5.57 -15.53 -10.91
N THR A 9 -6.21 -16.70 -10.84
CA THR A 9 -7.64 -16.83 -10.56
C THR A 9 -7.97 -15.97 -9.35
N LYS A 10 -8.79 -14.93 -9.54
CA LYS A 10 -9.17 -14.01 -8.47
C LYS A 10 -10.00 -14.79 -7.45
N VAL A 11 -9.43 -15.03 -6.28
CA VAL A 11 -10.14 -15.64 -5.16
C VAL A 11 -10.96 -14.55 -4.47
N ILE A 12 -12.24 -14.84 -4.25
CA ILE A 12 -13.18 -13.95 -3.58
C ILE A 12 -13.64 -14.67 -2.31
N ASP A 13 -13.60 -13.96 -1.19
CA ASP A 13 -14.10 -14.43 0.12
C ASP A 13 -15.64 -14.49 0.14
N GLY A 14 -16.25 -15.22 1.07
CA GLY A 14 -17.71 -15.34 1.20
C GLY A 14 -18.45 -14.01 1.41
N ARG A 15 -17.74 -12.97 1.81
CA ARG A 15 -18.23 -11.58 1.95
C ARG A 15 -18.10 -10.73 0.69
N GLY A 16 -17.49 -11.26 -0.38
CA GLY A 16 -17.28 -10.54 -1.64
C GLY A 16 -15.97 -9.76 -1.75
N PHE A 17 -15.06 -9.87 -0.77
CA PHE A 17 -13.75 -9.21 -0.81
C PHE A 17 -12.75 -9.99 -1.67
N PHE A 18 -11.93 -9.27 -2.43
CA PHE A 18 -10.84 -9.87 -3.20
C PHE A 18 -9.70 -10.28 -2.28
N VAL A 19 -9.36 -11.57 -2.31
CA VAL A 19 -8.25 -12.10 -1.53
C VAL A 19 -6.95 -11.87 -2.31
N PRO A 20 -5.99 -11.07 -1.80
CA PRO A 20 -4.72 -10.85 -2.48
C PRO A 20 -3.90 -12.13 -2.49
N SER A 21 -3.03 -12.29 -3.49
CA SER A 21 -2.16 -13.47 -3.60
C SER A 21 -0.84 -13.28 -2.85
N GLU A 22 -0.20 -14.39 -2.49
CA GLU A 22 1.19 -14.36 -1.99
C GLU A 22 2.12 -13.63 -2.97
N GLY A 23 3.03 -12.84 -2.39
CA GLY A 23 3.95 -11.97 -3.11
C GLY A 23 3.33 -10.70 -3.68
N GLN A 24 2.03 -10.46 -3.48
CA GLN A 24 1.37 -9.23 -3.94
C GLN A 24 1.66 -8.06 -2.99
N ILE A 25 1.77 -6.86 -3.55
CA ILE A 25 1.84 -5.62 -2.79
C ILE A 25 0.44 -5.13 -2.48
N VAL A 26 0.21 -4.78 -1.23
CA VAL A 26 -1.08 -4.34 -0.70
C VAL A 26 -0.91 -3.07 0.12
N ILE A 27 -1.99 -2.33 0.28
CA ILE A 27 -2.09 -1.22 1.22
C ILE A 27 -2.97 -1.67 2.38
N THR A 28 -2.50 -1.36 3.58
CA THR A 28 -3.13 -1.70 4.86
C THR A 28 -3.31 -0.44 5.70
N PRO A 29 -4.18 -0.46 6.73
CA PRO A 29 -4.25 0.61 7.69
C PRO A 29 -2.88 0.82 8.36
N GLY A 30 -2.49 2.09 8.47
CA GLY A 30 -1.23 2.50 9.07
C GLY A 30 -1.28 2.49 10.60
N LYS A 31 -0.22 3.02 11.22
CA LYS A 31 -0.15 3.14 12.68
C LYS A 31 -1.12 4.21 13.21
N TRP A 32 -1.39 5.25 12.42
CA TRP A 32 -2.22 6.37 12.80
C TRP A 32 -3.54 6.40 12.02
N PRO A 33 -4.63 6.95 12.59
CA PRO A 33 -5.89 7.11 11.86
C PRO A 33 -5.71 7.91 10.57
N GLY A 34 -6.23 7.39 9.46
CA GLY A 34 -6.10 8.02 8.14
C GLY A 34 -4.75 7.80 7.44
N GLN A 35 -3.75 7.26 8.16
CA GLN A 35 -2.50 6.83 7.55
C GLN A 35 -2.67 5.44 6.93
N GLU A 36 -2.01 5.24 5.81
CA GLU A 36 -1.89 3.95 5.16
C GLU A 36 -0.44 3.47 5.20
N SER A 37 -0.29 2.15 5.31
CA SER A 37 0.99 1.45 5.21
C SER A 37 0.97 0.57 3.97
N VAL A 38 2.14 0.35 3.39
CA VAL A 38 2.31 -0.61 2.28
C VAL A 38 2.90 -1.89 2.83
N GLY A 39 2.42 -3.02 2.34
CA GLY A 39 2.88 -4.32 2.75
C GLY A 39 3.03 -5.31 1.60
N LEU A 40 3.82 -6.35 1.84
CA LEU A 40 3.95 -7.53 0.99
C LEU A 40 3.17 -8.67 1.63
N VAL A 41 2.30 -9.34 0.86
CA VAL A 41 1.60 -10.54 1.32
C VAL A 41 2.58 -11.70 1.37
N ASP A 42 2.80 -12.23 2.58
CA ASP A 42 3.65 -13.40 2.83
C ASP A 42 2.85 -14.69 2.72
N SER A 43 1.66 -14.72 3.32
CA SER A 43 0.78 -15.89 3.30
C SER A 43 -0.70 -15.48 3.33
N VAL A 44 -1.58 -16.38 2.90
CA VAL A 44 -3.02 -16.19 2.92
C VAL A 44 -3.66 -17.40 3.57
N GLN A 45 -4.45 -17.18 4.61
CA GLN A 45 -5.18 -18.22 5.32
C GLN A 45 -6.68 -18.00 5.12
N LEU A 46 -7.29 -18.84 4.27
CA LEU A 46 -8.76 -18.92 4.24
C LEU A 46 -9.22 -19.76 5.43
N ARG A 47 -10.22 -19.28 6.16
CA ARG A 47 -10.91 -20.13 7.13
C ARG A 47 -11.60 -21.29 6.41
N GLU A 48 -11.76 -22.40 7.12
CA GLU A 48 -12.35 -23.64 6.57
C GLU A 48 -13.76 -23.44 6.01
N ASP A 49 -14.51 -22.49 6.58
CA ASP A 49 -15.86 -22.10 6.16
C ASP A 49 -15.88 -21.11 4.98
N LYS A 50 -14.71 -20.63 4.51
CA LYS A 50 -14.55 -19.65 3.43
C LYS A 50 -15.36 -18.36 3.62
N THR A 51 -15.71 -18.04 4.86
CA THR A 51 -16.47 -16.83 5.21
C THR A 51 -15.55 -15.63 5.42
N SER A 52 -14.29 -15.90 5.77
CA SER A 52 -13.26 -14.91 6.00
C SER A 52 -11.89 -15.42 5.54
N ALA A 53 -11.08 -14.49 5.03
CA ALA A 53 -9.66 -14.70 4.74
C ALA A 53 -8.82 -13.77 5.61
N ILE A 54 -7.78 -14.34 6.22
CA ILE A 54 -6.75 -13.61 6.96
C ILE A 54 -5.51 -13.56 6.08
N VAL A 55 -4.91 -12.38 5.99
CA VAL A 55 -3.72 -12.14 5.18
C VAL A 55 -2.55 -11.81 6.11
N ASP A 56 -1.45 -12.56 5.96
CA ASP A 56 -0.20 -12.26 6.62
C ASP A 56 0.57 -11.25 5.78
N VAL A 57 0.76 -10.06 6.33
CA VAL A 57 1.41 -8.95 5.63
C VAL A 57 2.70 -8.56 6.33
N ILE A 58 3.76 -8.45 5.54
CA ILE A 58 5.04 -7.86 5.93
C ILE A 58 5.00 -6.38 5.58
N GLU A 59 5.02 -5.52 6.59
CA GLU A 59 5.03 -4.06 6.42
C GLU A 59 6.33 -3.62 5.76
N LEU A 60 6.24 -2.86 4.67
CA LEU A 60 7.40 -2.36 3.94
C LEU A 60 7.83 -1.00 4.49
N LYS A 61 9.14 -0.83 4.63
CA LYS A 61 9.72 0.44 5.08
C LYS A 61 9.72 1.44 3.93
N SER A 62 9.14 2.63 4.15
CA SER A 62 9.27 3.74 3.21
C SER A 62 10.73 4.21 3.14
N VAL A 63 11.23 4.39 1.91
CA VAL A 63 12.60 4.86 1.59
C VAL A 63 12.58 6.33 1.15
N GLY A 64 11.40 6.89 0.90
CA GLY A 64 11.19 8.28 0.51
C GLY A 64 10.16 8.41 -0.60
N GLY A 65 9.28 9.41 -0.49
CA GLY A 65 8.15 9.58 -1.40
C GLY A 65 7.32 8.30 -1.50
N SER A 66 7.02 7.89 -2.74
CA SER A 66 6.25 6.69 -3.08
C SER A 66 7.07 5.39 -3.15
N LEU A 67 8.29 5.36 -2.59
CA LEU A 67 9.19 4.20 -2.66
C LEU A 67 9.24 3.42 -1.35
N TYR A 68 9.14 2.10 -1.45
CA TYR A 68 9.13 1.16 -0.34
C TYR A 68 10.20 0.09 -0.52
N ALA A 69 11.04 -0.12 0.49
CA ALA A 69 12.17 -1.04 0.40
C ALA A 69 11.70 -2.48 0.18
N ARG A 70 12.34 -3.19 -0.76
CA ARG A 70 12.12 -4.61 -0.92
C ARG A 70 12.75 -5.38 0.26
N PRO A 71 12.01 -6.27 0.92
CA PRO A 71 12.56 -7.01 2.05
C PRO A 71 13.59 -8.03 1.55
N ARG A 72 14.85 -7.89 1.99
CA ARG A 72 15.93 -8.82 1.64
C ARG A 72 15.83 -10.18 2.31
N ASN A 73 15.23 -10.23 3.51
CA ASN A 73 15.09 -11.46 4.27
C ASN A 73 13.72 -11.50 4.96
N LEU A 74 12.77 -12.19 4.33
CA LEU A 74 11.38 -12.32 4.78
C LEU A 74 11.26 -12.97 6.16
N SER A 75 12.17 -13.91 6.49
CA SER A 75 12.12 -14.63 7.78
C SER A 75 12.30 -13.72 9.01
N LYS A 76 13.04 -12.61 8.85
CA LYS A 76 13.33 -11.65 9.92
C LYS A 76 12.34 -10.48 9.98
N GLN A 77 11.40 -10.40 9.05
CA GLN A 77 10.43 -9.32 9.02
C GLN A 77 9.28 -9.58 9.99
N LYS A 78 8.77 -8.50 10.60
CA LYS A 78 7.60 -8.57 11.45
C LYS A 78 6.36 -8.72 10.57
N ARG A 79 5.63 -9.81 10.76
CA ARG A 79 4.33 -10.05 10.13
C ARG A 79 3.24 -9.41 10.97
N ARG A 80 2.21 -8.91 10.30
CA ARG A 80 0.95 -8.52 10.91
C ARG A 80 -0.19 -9.20 10.18
N TRP A 81 -1.19 -9.57 10.95
CA TRP A 81 -2.40 -10.20 10.46
C TRP A 81 -3.45 -9.13 10.20
N TYR A 82 -4.04 -9.20 9.01
CA TYR A 82 -5.14 -8.33 8.62
C TYR A 82 -6.31 -9.18 8.13
N ASP A 83 -7.53 -8.74 8.40
CA ASP A 83 -8.70 -9.25 7.70
C ASP A 83 -8.63 -8.76 6.24
N VAL A 84 -9.02 -9.61 5.28
CA VAL A 84 -9.08 -9.23 3.87
C VAL A 84 -9.90 -7.96 3.60
N ALA A 85 -10.90 -7.65 4.44
CA ALA A 85 -11.71 -6.44 4.35
C ALA A 85 -10.92 -5.15 4.58
N ASP A 86 -9.82 -5.22 5.35
CA ASP A 86 -8.96 -4.09 5.66
C ASP A 86 -7.83 -3.91 4.64
N VAL A 87 -7.67 -4.84 3.70
CA VAL A 87 -6.54 -4.90 2.78
C VAL A 87 -6.98 -4.53 1.38
N ARG A 88 -6.33 -3.53 0.77
CA ARG A 88 -6.54 -3.20 -0.65
C ARG A 88 -5.33 -3.58 -1.49
N SER A 89 -5.57 -4.12 -2.68
CA SER A 89 -4.49 -4.43 -3.62
C SER A 89 -3.88 -3.13 -4.16
N ALA A 90 -2.55 -3.11 -4.26
CA ALA A 90 -1.82 -1.95 -4.76
C ALA A 90 -1.15 -2.29 -6.09
N THR A 91 -1.12 -1.31 -7.00
CA THR A 91 -0.30 -1.41 -8.21
C THR A 91 1.10 -0.96 -7.87
N ALA A 92 2.05 -1.89 -7.90
CA ALA A 92 3.44 -1.64 -7.54
C ALA A 92 4.37 -1.90 -8.74
N THR A 93 5.32 -0.99 -8.97
CA THR A 93 6.37 -1.15 -9.98
C THR A 93 7.72 -1.38 -9.30
N VAL A 94 8.48 -2.39 -9.74
CA VAL A 94 9.81 -2.66 -9.19
C VAL A 94 10.82 -1.66 -9.76
N VAL A 95 11.53 -0.96 -8.87
CA VAL A 95 12.63 -0.06 -9.22
C VAL A 95 13.94 -0.76 -8.88
N GLU A 96 14.49 -1.49 -9.86
CA GLU A 96 15.67 -2.35 -9.66
C GLU A 96 16.90 -1.58 -9.15
N LYS A 97 17.11 -0.35 -9.63
CA LYS A 97 18.25 0.50 -9.22
C LYS A 97 18.28 0.80 -7.72
N GLN A 98 17.12 0.80 -7.06
CA GLN A 98 16.97 1.17 -5.66
C GLN A 98 16.52 0.00 -4.77
N ASP A 99 16.36 -1.20 -5.35
CA ASP A 99 15.85 -2.39 -4.64
C ASP A 99 14.54 -2.08 -3.88
N ALA A 100 13.61 -1.40 -4.55
CA ALA A 100 12.39 -0.86 -3.97
C ALA A 100 11.15 -1.06 -4.88
N TYR A 101 9.97 -1.00 -4.27
CA TYR A 101 8.68 -0.93 -4.93
C TYR A 101 8.21 0.53 -4.97
N LEU A 102 7.86 1.02 -6.15
CA LEU A 102 7.14 2.27 -6.34
C LEU A 102 5.64 1.99 -6.22
N VAL A 103 5.00 2.58 -5.22
CA VAL A 103 3.56 2.48 -4.96
C VAL A 103 2.98 3.87 -4.85
N ASN A 104 2.11 4.22 -5.80
CA ASN A 104 1.43 5.50 -5.82
C ASN A 104 0.14 5.44 -5.00
N ASP A 105 -0.41 6.62 -4.66
CA ASP A 105 -1.72 6.76 -4.01
C ASP A 105 -1.82 6.14 -2.60
N VAL A 106 -0.73 6.25 -1.84
CA VAL A 106 -0.69 5.89 -0.42
C VAL A 106 -0.88 7.15 0.41
N ASN A 107 -1.92 7.18 1.24
CA ASN A 107 -2.19 8.30 2.13
C ASN A 107 -1.23 8.26 3.32
N ASP A 108 -0.45 9.33 3.51
CA ASP A 108 0.46 9.47 4.64
C ASP A 108 -0.26 9.92 5.94
N GLY A 109 -1.56 10.19 5.86
CA GLY A 109 -2.40 10.63 6.98
C GLY A 109 -2.29 12.13 7.27
N TYR A 110 -1.51 12.88 6.48
CA TYR A 110 -1.47 14.33 6.58
C TYR A 110 -2.59 14.94 5.73
N PRO A 111 -3.22 16.03 6.20
CA PRO A 111 -4.18 16.75 5.37
C PRO A 111 -3.46 17.26 4.13
N VAL A 112 -4.06 17.03 2.95
CA VAL A 112 -3.59 17.63 1.70
C VAL A 112 -3.61 19.14 1.89
N ILE A 113 -2.43 19.75 1.99
CA ILE A 113 -2.33 21.21 2.11
C ILE A 113 -2.80 21.75 0.76
N PRO A 114 -3.92 22.50 0.70
CA PRO A 114 -4.36 23.09 -0.54
C PRO A 114 -3.23 24.00 -1.04
N GLN A 115 -2.83 23.85 -2.31
CA GLN A 115 -1.88 24.78 -2.89
C GLN A 115 -2.47 26.18 -2.78
N VAL A 116 -1.75 27.08 -2.11
CA VAL A 116 -2.17 28.47 -1.95
C VAL A 116 -2.32 29.04 -3.36
N ASP A 117 -3.53 29.48 -3.69
CA ASP A 117 -3.84 30.12 -4.96
C ASP A 117 -2.81 31.25 -5.21
N PRO A 118 -2.04 31.19 -6.31
CA PRO A 118 -0.95 32.14 -6.56
C PRO A 118 -1.46 33.59 -6.56
N VAL A 119 -2.71 33.82 -6.98
CA VAL A 119 -3.34 35.15 -6.98
C VAL A 119 -3.61 35.65 -5.56
N LYS A 120 -3.99 34.76 -4.64
CA LYS A 120 -4.15 35.11 -3.22
C LYS A 120 -2.81 35.37 -2.56
N ARG A 121 -1.76 34.63 -2.96
CA ARG A 121 -0.40 34.82 -2.45
C ARG A 121 0.17 36.18 -2.84
N GLU A 122 -0.03 36.61 -4.08
CA GLU A 122 0.43 37.94 -4.54
C GLU A 122 -0.28 39.07 -3.79
N ARG A 123 -1.61 39.01 -3.66
CA ARG A 123 -2.38 40.01 -2.89
C ARG A 123 -1.95 40.11 -1.43
N PHE A 124 -1.72 38.96 -0.77
CA PHE A 124 -1.26 38.94 0.62
C PHE A 124 0.14 39.54 0.79
N LEU A 125 1.02 39.45 -0.22
CA LEU A 125 2.37 40.03 -0.15
C LEU A 125 2.35 41.55 -0.35
N GLU A 126 1.43 42.07 -1.17
CA GLU A 126 1.22 43.52 -1.30
C GLU A 126 0.66 44.13 -0.01
N GLU A 127 -0.31 43.47 0.63
CA GLU A 127 -0.97 43.96 1.86
C GLU A 127 -0.05 43.99 3.09
N TYR A 128 1.01 43.17 3.12
CA TYR A 128 2.03 43.16 4.19
C TYR A 128 3.28 44.01 3.87
N ALA A 129 3.34 44.63 2.69
CA ALA A 129 4.42 45.53 2.29
C ALA A 129 4.11 47.01 2.60
N GLU A 130 2.88 47.32 3.05
CA GLU A 130 2.47 48.59 3.67
C GLU A 130 2.71 48.60 5.19
#